data_AF-A0A8J4UJ07-F1
#
_entry.id   AF-A0A8J4UJ07-F1
#
_cell.length_a   1.000
_cell.length_b   1.000
_cell.length_c   1.000
_cell.angle_alpha   90.00
_cell.angle_beta   90.00
_cell.angle_gamma   90.00
#
_symmetry.space_group_name_H-M   'P 1'
#
loop_
_entity.id
_entity.type
_entity.pdbx_description
1 polymer ?
#
loop_
_entity_poly.entity_id
_entity_poly.type
_entity_poly.pdbx_seq_one_letter_code
_entity_poly.pdbx_strand_id
1 'polypeptide(L)'
;RSLRQLSTLSTVRGLHKPALDVLDQPNPEETVTSSFGRFIQRVQPRHLSPVVLQRSKRMVLDSIGVGLLGSTTEVFELALQHCQHMYAPDDISFVYGRSGTKLSPTLAALVNGVAVHSMDFDDTWHPATHPSGAVLPALLAICDMFPKNSKPSGLDLLMAFNIGIEIQGRLMRFSNEAHNIPK
;
A
#
# COMPACT_ATOMS: atom_id res chain seq x y z
N ARG A 1 75.99 11.80 20.64
CA ARG A 1 74.82 10.90 20.81
C ARG A 1 73.64 11.62 20.14
N SER A 2 73.42 11.38 18.85
CA SER A 2 72.33 10.56 18.27
C SER A 2 70.95 11.11 18.66
N LEU A 3 70.08 11.59 17.76
CA LEU A 3 69.38 10.79 16.75
C LEU A 3 68.87 11.64 15.54
N ARG A 4 69.18 11.21 14.32
CA ARG A 4 68.22 11.07 13.18
C ARG A 4 67.83 9.56 13.19
N GLN A 5 66.69 9.04 12.71
CA GLN A 5 65.87 9.32 11.52
C GLN A 5 64.65 8.36 11.48
N LEU A 6 63.68 8.63 10.59
CA LEU A 6 62.61 7.74 10.03
C LEU A 6 61.30 7.61 10.85
N SER A 7 60.08 7.60 10.31
CA SER A 7 59.54 7.84 8.97
C SER A 7 58.00 7.74 9.06
N THR A 8 57.26 8.73 8.58
CA THR A 8 55.86 8.53 8.12
C THR A 8 55.65 9.35 6.85
N LEU A 9 56.03 8.75 5.71
CA LEU A 9 55.35 8.96 4.43
C LEU A 9 53.94 8.37 4.61
N SER A 10 52.83 8.98 4.22
CA SER A 10 52.54 9.45 2.88
C SER A 10 51.24 10.29 2.89
N THR A 11 51.34 11.52 2.41
CA THR A 11 50.47 12.10 1.36
C THR A 11 48.96 11.92 1.47
N VAL A 12 48.26 12.93 2.03
CA VAL A 12 46.90 13.27 1.58
C VAL A 12 46.99 14.63 0.89
N ARG A 13 47.58 14.63 -0.31
CA ARG A 13 47.52 15.78 -1.22
C ARG A 13 46.14 15.79 -1.86
N GLY A 14 45.30 16.71 -1.38
CA GLY A 14 44.18 17.28 -2.12
C GLY A 14 43.08 16.28 -2.46
N LEU A 15 42.29 15.89 -1.46
CA LEU A 15 40.88 15.60 -1.73
C LEU A 15 40.33 16.76 -2.56
N HIS A 16 39.85 16.42 -3.74
CA HIS A 16 39.10 17.32 -4.61
C HIS A 16 38.00 17.96 -3.73
N LYS A 17 37.91 19.30 -3.71
CA LYS A 17 36.88 20.08 -2.98
C LYS A 17 35.46 19.46 -2.95
N PRO A 18 34.96 18.76 -4.01
CA PRO A 18 33.65 18.12 -3.99
C PRO A 18 33.43 17.10 -2.87
N ALA A 19 34.49 16.46 -2.35
CA ALA A 19 34.33 15.43 -1.32
C ALA A 19 34.05 16.01 0.07
N LEU A 20 34.48 17.25 0.34
CA LEU A 20 34.19 17.95 1.60
C LEU A 20 32.79 18.57 1.58
N ASP A 21 32.30 19.02 0.42
CA ASP A 21 30.94 19.57 0.26
C ASP A 21 29.84 18.49 0.41
N VAL A 22 30.18 17.20 0.26
CA VAL A 22 29.26 16.07 0.49
C VAL A 22 29.08 15.78 1.99
N LEU A 23 30.05 16.15 2.83
CA LEU A 23 30.02 15.89 4.27
C LEU A 23 29.26 16.95 5.07
N ASP A 24 28.91 18.07 4.42
CA ASP A 24 28.19 19.20 5.02
C ASP A 24 26.73 19.27 4.56
N GLN A 25 26.14 18.13 4.14
CA GLN A 25 24.71 18.10 3.87
C GLN A 25 23.94 18.23 5.19
N PRO A 26 23.16 19.32 5.40
CA PRO A 26 22.20 19.35 6.49
C PRO A 26 21.29 18.12 6.39
N ASN A 27 20.79 17.61 7.52
CA ASN A 27 19.80 16.54 7.54
C ASN A 27 18.79 16.77 6.39
N PRO A 28 18.57 15.81 5.49
CA PRO A 28 17.78 16.06 4.29
C PRO A 28 16.44 16.66 4.72
N GLU A 29 16.13 17.85 4.18
CA GLU A 29 14.85 18.51 4.44
C GLU A 29 13.72 17.50 4.20
N GLU A 30 12.71 17.49 5.07
CA GLU A 30 11.61 16.54 4.96
C GLU A 30 10.81 16.81 3.68
N THR A 31 11.05 16.00 2.65
CA THR A 31 10.28 16.03 1.40
C THR A 31 8.87 15.47 1.63
N VAL A 32 7.91 15.87 0.80
CA VAL A 32 6.54 15.32 0.82
C VAL A 32 6.57 13.80 0.77
N THR A 33 7.32 13.20 -0.16
CA THR A 33 7.48 11.74 -0.27
C THR A 33 8.03 11.12 1.02
N SER A 34 9.07 11.72 1.62
CA SER A 34 9.65 11.20 2.86
C SER A 34 8.69 11.28 4.04
N SER A 35 7.79 12.28 4.07
CA SER A 35 6.77 12.39 5.13
C SER A 35 5.70 11.29 5.02
N PHE A 36 5.30 10.89 3.81
CA PHE A 36 4.40 9.75 3.59
C PHE A 36 5.06 8.43 4.00
N GLY A 37 6.32 8.20 3.58
CA GLY A 37 7.07 7.01 3.99
C GLY A 37 7.23 6.91 5.50
N ARG A 38 7.57 8.02 6.15
CA ARG A 38 7.67 8.11 7.61
C ARG A 38 6.33 7.87 8.31
N PHE A 39 5.23 8.37 7.75
CA PHE A 39 3.89 8.10 8.28
C PHE A 39 3.56 6.60 8.20
N ILE A 40 3.72 5.97 7.03
CA ILE A 40 3.44 4.54 6.82
C ILE A 40 4.23 3.67 7.81
N GLN A 41 5.53 3.99 8.01
CA GLN A 41 6.38 3.29 8.97
C GLN A 41 6.01 3.59 10.45
N ARG A 42 5.57 4.82 10.71
CA ARG A 42 5.21 5.45 12.00
C ARG A 42 3.97 4.85 12.69
N VAL A 43 2.96 4.49 11.90
CA VAL A 43 1.63 4.15 12.42
C VAL A 43 1.68 2.86 13.23
N GLN A 44 0.92 2.85 14.34
CA GLN A 44 0.83 1.73 15.26
C GLN A 44 -0.63 1.56 15.69
N PRO A 45 -1.05 0.38 16.15
CA PRO A 45 -2.47 0.12 16.42
C PRO A 45 -3.11 1.09 17.43
N ARG A 46 -2.33 1.57 18.42
CA ARG A 46 -2.79 2.56 19.41
C ARG A 46 -3.17 3.93 18.82
N HIS A 47 -2.75 4.22 17.58
CA HIS A 47 -3.10 5.46 16.89
C HIS A 47 -4.48 5.37 16.22
N LEU A 48 -5.08 4.17 16.14
CA LEU A 48 -6.42 3.98 15.59
C LEU A 48 -7.46 4.31 16.67
N SER A 49 -8.20 5.41 16.48
CA SER A 49 -9.28 5.77 17.39
C SER A 49 -10.44 4.77 17.30
N PRO A 50 -11.29 4.67 18.34
CA PRO A 50 -12.48 3.81 18.29
C PRO A 50 -13.40 4.11 17.09
N VAL A 51 -13.52 5.38 16.70
CA VAL A 51 -14.32 5.81 15.55
C VAL A 51 -13.72 5.31 14.23
N VAL A 52 -12.40 5.40 14.07
CA VAL A 52 -11.69 4.89 12.88
C VAL A 52 -11.85 3.38 12.77
N LEU A 53 -11.69 2.66 13.88
CA LEU A 53 -11.92 1.21 13.92
C LEU A 53 -13.37 0.84 13.57
N GLN A 54 -14.35 1.58 14.08
CA GLN A 54 -15.75 1.31 13.77
C GLN A 54 -16.07 1.56 12.29
N ARG A 55 -15.60 2.68 11.72
CA ARG A 55 -15.84 3.04 10.31
C ARG A 55 -15.13 2.07 9.36
N SER A 56 -13.86 1.78 9.60
CA SER A 56 -13.12 0.82 8.77
C SER A 56 -13.74 -0.57 8.78
N LYS A 57 -14.25 -1.07 9.93
CA LYS A 57 -14.99 -2.35 9.95
C LYS A 57 -16.24 -2.33 9.08
N ARG A 58 -16.96 -1.20 9.02
CA ARG A 58 -18.13 -1.04 8.14
C ARG A 58 -17.71 -1.05 6.67
N MET A 59 -16.68 -0.29 6.32
CA MET A 59 -16.13 -0.23 4.95
C MET A 59 -15.65 -1.60 4.48
N VAL A 60 -14.96 -2.35 5.35
CA VAL A 60 -14.51 -3.72 5.06
C VAL A 60 -15.69 -4.66 4.82
N LEU A 61 -16.70 -4.62 5.69
CA LEU A 61 -17.90 -5.45 5.52
C LEU A 61 -18.65 -5.12 4.23
N ASP A 62 -18.82 -3.82 3.94
CA ASP A 62 -19.46 -3.31 2.75
C ASP A 62 -18.72 -3.76 1.48
N SER A 63 -17.41 -3.53 1.40
CA SER A 63 -16.54 -3.95 0.29
C SER A 63 -16.57 -5.45 0.03
N ILE A 64 -16.61 -6.29 1.07
CA ILE A 64 -16.76 -7.74 0.89
C ILE A 64 -18.13 -8.07 0.32
N GLY A 65 -19.20 -7.44 0.82
CA GLY A 65 -20.56 -7.64 0.33
C GLY A 65 -20.72 -7.28 -1.15
N VAL A 66 -20.31 -6.08 -1.53
CA VAL A 66 -20.37 -5.61 -2.92
C VAL A 66 -19.45 -6.41 -3.83
N GLY A 67 -18.26 -6.82 -3.37
CA GLY A 67 -17.36 -7.67 -4.13
C GLY A 67 -17.90 -9.08 -4.37
N LEU A 68 -18.59 -9.67 -3.39
CA LEU A 68 -19.27 -10.95 -3.57
C LEU A 68 -20.42 -10.85 -4.56
N LEU A 69 -21.23 -9.79 -4.49
CA LEU A 69 -22.29 -9.52 -5.48
C LEU A 69 -21.70 -9.27 -6.87
N GLY A 70 -20.67 -8.43 -6.96
CA GLY A 70 -19.98 -8.10 -8.20
C GLY A 70 -19.27 -9.28 -8.86
N SER A 71 -18.95 -10.34 -8.10
CA SER A 71 -18.44 -11.60 -8.65
C SER A 71 -19.45 -12.35 -9.54
N THR A 72 -20.69 -11.88 -9.65
CA THR A 72 -21.70 -12.45 -10.58
C THR A 72 -21.86 -11.63 -11.86
N THR A 73 -21.03 -10.60 -12.08
CA THR A 73 -21.11 -9.73 -13.26
C THR A 73 -20.30 -10.28 -14.44
N GLU A 74 -20.66 -9.86 -15.66
CA GLU A 74 -19.94 -10.24 -16.88
C GLU A 74 -18.50 -9.69 -16.90
N VAL A 75 -18.29 -8.45 -16.41
CA VAL A 75 -16.95 -7.84 -16.35
C VAL A 75 -16.01 -8.61 -15.42
N PHE A 76 -16.53 -9.13 -14.31
CA PHE A 76 -15.77 -10.00 -13.43
C PHE A 76 -15.37 -11.30 -14.13
N GLU A 77 -16.30 -11.95 -14.84
CA GLU A 77 -16.01 -13.17 -15.61
C GLU A 77 -14.93 -12.96 -16.67
N LEU A 78 -15.01 -11.86 -17.42
CA LEU A 78 -14.00 -11.51 -18.42
C LEU A 78 -12.62 -11.28 -17.77
N ALA A 79 -12.58 -10.57 -16.64
CA ALA A 79 -11.33 -10.33 -15.91
C ALA A 79 -10.73 -11.62 -15.35
N LEU A 80 -11.56 -12.50 -14.77
CA LEU A 80 -11.14 -13.80 -14.25
C LEU A 80 -10.58 -14.69 -15.36
N GLN A 81 -11.30 -14.82 -16.48
CA GLN A 81 -10.85 -15.59 -17.63
C GLN A 81 -9.54 -15.05 -18.18
N HIS A 82 -9.39 -13.73 -18.31
CA HIS A 82 -8.13 -13.15 -18.75
C HIS A 82 -6.98 -13.51 -17.80
N CYS A 83 -7.17 -13.33 -16.48
CA CYS A 83 -6.14 -13.59 -15.49
C CYS A 83 -5.76 -15.07 -15.38
N GLN A 84 -6.70 -16.00 -15.59
CA GLN A 84 -6.43 -17.44 -15.62
C GLN A 84 -5.51 -17.86 -16.78
N HIS A 85 -5.47 -17.08 -17.87
CA HIS A 85 -4.57 -17.33 -19.00
C HIS A 85 -3.22 -16.63 -18.87
N MET A 86 -3.03 -15.78 -17.85
CA MET A 86 -1.74 -15.13 -17.60
C MET A 86 -0.81 -16.07 -16.85
N TYR A 87 0.45 -16.16 -17.28
CA TYR A 87 1.48 -16.81 -16.47
C TYR A 87 1.81 -15.94 -15.26
N ALA A 88 1.61 -16.47 -14.06
CA ALA A 88 2.05 -15.87 -12.81
C ALA A 88 2.44 -16.97 -11.81
N PRO A 89 3.43 -16.73 -10.93
CA PRO A 89 3.78 -17.68 -9.89
C PRO A 89 2.73 -17.72 -8.77
N ASP A 90 2.66 -18.86 -8.09
CA ASP A 90 2.01 -19.04 -6.79
C ASP A 90 0.50 -18.70 -6.72
N ASP A 91 -0.34 -19.60 -7.23
CA ASP A 91 -1.81 -19.52 -7.10
C ASP A 91 -2.28 -19.80 -5.67
N ILE A 92 -2.11 -18.83 -4.79
CA ILE A 92 -2.35 -18.96 -3.34
C ILE A 92 -3.52 -18.11 -2.84
N SER A 93 -3.80 -16.98 -3.51
CA SER A 93 -4.78 -15.98 -3.07
C SER A 93 -6.15 -16.26 -3.65
N PHE A 94 -7.18 -16.15 -2.82
CA PHE A 94 -8.55 -16.54 -3.21
C PHE A 94 -9.25 -15.51 -4.11
N VAL A 95 -10.03 -16.01 -5.05
CA VAL A 95 -10.97 -15.23 -5.87
C VAL A 95 -12.35 -15.20 -5.21
N TYR A 96 -12.96 -14.02 -5.12
CA TYR A 96 -14.27 -13.84 -4.50
C TYR A 96 -15.36 -14.64 -5.21
N GLY A 97 -16.25 -15.26 -4.43
CA GLY A 97 -17.40 -16.01 -4.96
C GLY A 97 -17.05 -17.24 -5.80
N ARG A 98 -15.78 -17.65 -5.89
CA ARG A 98 -15.32 -18.80 -6.69
C ARG A 98 -14.59 -19.79 -5.79
N SER A 99 -15.36 -20.72 -5.23
CA SER A 99 -14.83 -21.72 -4.29
C SER A 99 -13.70 -22.53 -4.94
N GLY A 100 -12.55 -22.58 -4.28
CA GLY A 100 -11.37 -23.32 -4.74
C GLY A 100 -10.55 -22.62 -5.84
N THR A 101 -11.04 -21.53 -6.43
CA THR A 101 -10.28 -20.75 -7.41
C THR A 101 -9.28 -19.85 -6.70
N LYS A 102 -8.03 -19.97 -7.13
CA LYS A 102 -6.91 -19.14 -6.66
C LYS A 102 -6.13 -18.61 -7.84
N LEU A 103 -5.52 -17.45 -7.64
CA LEU A 103 -4.60 -16.82 -8.56
C LEU A 103 -3.37 -16.33 -7.79
N SER A 104 -2.32 -15.92 -8.51
CA SER A 104 -1.25 -15.14 -7.91
C SER A 104 -1.80 -13.92 -7.16
N PRO A 105 -1.15 -13.45 -6.07
CA PRO A 105 -1.68 -12.36 -5.24
C PRO A 105 -2.05 -11.10 -6.03
N THR A 106 -1.23 -10.71 -7.01
CA THR A 106 -1.49 -9.54 -7.85
C THR A 106 -2.74 -9.72 -8.72
N LEU A 107 -2.91 -10.90 -9.33
CA LEU A 107 -4.06 -11.19 -10.19
C LEU A 107 -5.34 -11.38 -9.37
N ALA A 108 -5.25 -12.02 -8.20
CA ALA A 108 -6.38 -12.13 -7.28
C ALA A 108 -6.83 -10.74 -6.80
N ALA A 109 -5.91 -9.84 -6.45
CA ALA A 109 -6.24 -8.47 -6.08
C ALA A 109 -6.91 -7.70 -7.23
N LEU A 110 -6.43 -7.86 -8.47
CA LEU A 110 -7.03 -7.27 -9.66
C LEU A 110 -8.46 -7.75 -9.86
N VAL A 111 -8.68 -9.08 -9.94
CA VAL A 111 -10.00 -9.67 -10.19
C VAL A 111 -11.00 -9.32 -9.07
N ASN A 112 -10.56 -9.39 -7.81
CA ASN A 112 -11.40 -9.03 -6.67
C ASN A 112 -11.69 -7.53 -6.63
N GLY A 113 -10.75 -6.68 -7.04
CA GLY A 113 -10.98 -5.24 -7.21
C GLY A 113 -12.00 -4.92 -8.31
N VAL A 114 -11.91 -5.61 -9.45
CA VAL A 114 -12.94 -5.55 -10.51
C VAL A 114 -14.30 -5.96 -9.95
N ALA A 115 -14.36 -7.04 -9.17
CA ALA A 115 -15.61 -7.46 -8.52
C ALA A 115 -16.22 -6.34 -7.68
N VAL A 116 -15.42 -5.72 -6.79
CA VAL A 116 -15.88 -4.66 -5.89
C VAL A 116 -16.48 -3.47 -6.65
N HIS A 117 -15.86 -3.03 -7.73
CA HIS A 117 -16.29 -1.83 -8.47
C HIS A 117 -17.11 -2.13 -9.74
N SER A 118 -17.45 -3.40 -10.00
CA SER A 118 -18.13 -3.84 -11.24
C SER A 118 -19.51 -3.21 -11.48
N MET A 119 -20.15 -2.68 -10.44
CA MET A 119 -21.51 -2.14 -10.49
C MET A 119 -21.60 -0.69 -10.00
N ASP A 120 -20.47 -0.02 -9.75
CA ASP A 120 -20.41 1.31 -9.14
C ASP A 120 -21.20 1.39 -7.81
N PHE A 121 -21.08 0.34 -6.99
CA PHE A 121 -21.88 0.14 -5.78
C PHE A 121 -21.06 0.14 -4.49
N ASP A 122 -19.73 0.23 -4.61
CA ASP A 122 -18.82 0.33 -3.48
C ASP A 122 -18.83 1.73 -2.84
N ASP A 123 -18.15 1.84 -1.70
CA ASP A 123 -18.19 3.04 -0.88
C ASP A 123 -17.61 4.27 -1.59
N THR A 124 -18.15 5.44 -1.24
CA THR A 124 -17.69 6.73 -1.74
C THR A 124 -17.14 7.59 -0.61
N TRP A 125 -16.19 8.45 -0.93
CA TRP A 125 -15.59 9.35 0.05
C TRP A 125 -15.49 10.80 -0.44
N HIS A 126 -15.04 11.70 0.45
CA HIS A 126 -14.79 13.10 0.14
C HIS A 126 -13.39 13.51 0.61
N PRO A 127 -12.49 14.01 -0.26
CA PRO A 127 -12.64 14.23 -1.72
C PRO A 127 -13.05 12.97 -2.52
N ALA A 128 -13.66 13.12 -3.71
CA ALA A 128 -14.30 11.99 -4.39
C ALA A 128 -13.32 10.90 -4.80
N THR A 129 -13.62 9.70 -4.34
CA THR A 129 -12.99 8.44 -4.73
C THR A 129 -13.81 7.28 -4.18
N HIS A 130 -13.48 6.06 -4.61
CA HIS A 130 -13.95 4.80 -4.06
C HIS A 130 -12.79 4.13 -3.32
N PRO A 131 -12.59 4.42 -2.03
CA PRO A 131 -11.29 4.23 -1.41
C PRO A 131 -11.02 2.78 -0.98
N SER A 132 -12.06 1.98 -0.74
CA SER A 132 -11.91 0.65 -0.15
C SER A 132 -11.60 -0.43 -1.18
N GLY A 133 -12.18 -0.35 -2.37
CA GLY A 133 -11.99 -1.32 -3.46
C GLY A 133 -10.55 -1.42 -3.96
N ALA A 134 -9.75 -0.37 -3.81
CA ALA A 134 -8.32 -0.39 -4.13
C ALA A 134 -7.45 -1.02 -3.04
N VAL A 135 -7.91 -1.05 -1.79
CA VAL A 135 -7.08 -1.44 -0.63
C VAL A 135 -7.39 -2.84 -0.14
N LEU A 136 -8.67 -3.14 0.07
CA LEU A 136 -9.07 -4.38 0.73
C LEU A 136 -8.71 -5.64 -0.09
N PRO A 137 -8.97 -5.70 -1.41
CA PRO A 137 -8.58 -6.85 -2.23
C PRO A 137 -7.06 -7.11 -2.21
N ALA A 138 -6.25 -6.05 -2.27
CA ALA A 138 -4.79 -6.15 -2.19
C ALA A 138 -4.32 -6.69 -0.84
N LEU A 139 -4.88 -6.19 0.27
CA LEU A 139 -4.53 -6.67 1.60
C LEU A 139 -4.92 -8.13 1.84
N LEU A 140 -6.10 -8.54 1.38
CA LEU A 140 -6.54 -9.94 1.52
C LEU A 140 -5.68 -10.88 0.68
N ALA A 141 -5.32 -10.48 -0.55
CA ALA A 141 -4.41 -11.26 -1.38
C ALA A 141 -3.03 -11.41 -0.71
N ILE A 142 -2.48 -10.34 -0.14
CA ILE A 142 -1.23 -10.37 0.63
C ILE A 142 -1.35 -11.27 1.87
N CYS A 143 -2.48 -11.22 2.59
CA CYS A 143 -2.71 -12.05 3.77
C CYS A 143 -2.74 -13.56 3.46
N ASP A 144 -2.98 -13.96 2.21
CA ASP A 144 -2.89 -15.35 1.76
C ASP A 144 -1.45 -15.81 1.49
N MET A 145 -0.51 -14.87 1.33
CA MET A 145 0.92 -15.16 1.22
C MET A 145 1.54 -15.59 2.56
N PHE A 146 0.92 -15.23 3.68
CA PHE A 146 1.42 -15.58 5.01
C PHE A 146 1.08 -17.03 5.38
N PRO A 147 2.05 -17.80 5.90
CA PRO A 147 1.79 -19.11 6.48
C PRO A 147 0.70 -19.07 7.56
N LYS A 148 -0.06 -20.16 7.71
CA LYS A 148 -1.21 -20.23 8.63
C LYS A 148 -0.89 -19.81 10.08
N ASN A 149 0.30 -20.13 10.57
CA ASN A 149 0.78 -19.83 11.94
C ASN A 149 1.36 -18.41 12.11
N SER A 150 1.44 -17.64 11.02
CA SER A 150 1.98 -16.26 11.02
C SER A 150 1.07 -15.28 10.27
N LYS A 151 -0.22 -15.64 10.11
CA LYS A 151 -1.21 -14.74 9.51
C LYS A 151 -1.32 -13.46 10.33
N PRO A 152 -1.40 -12.28 9.68
CA PRO A 152 -1.68 -11.02 10.36
C PRO A 152 -2.99 -11.10 11.16
N SER A 153 -3.04 -10.42 12.31
CA SER A 153 -4.27 -10.31 13.08
C SER A 153 -5.28 -9.42 12.36
N GLY A 154 -6.56 -9.48 12.78
CA GLY A 154 -7.57 -8.54 12.27
C GLY A 154 -7.23 -7.07 12.58
N LEU A 155 -6.48 -6.81 13.66
CA LEU A 155 -6.02 -5.47 14.00
C LEU A 155 -4.92 -5.00 13.05
N ASP A 156 -4.01 -5.89 12.63
CA ASP A 156 -2.97 -5.59 11.63
C ASP A 156 -3.61 -5.28 10.28
N LEU A 157 -4.62 -6.08 9.88
CA LEU A 157 -5.40 -5.84 8.67
C LEU A 157 -6.10 -4.47 8.70
N LEU A 158 -6.80 -4.15 9.80
CA LEU A 158 -7.46 -2.84 9.94
C LEU A 158 -6.45 -1.69 9.98
N MET A 159 -5.27 -1.87 10.57
CA MET A 159 -4.23 -0.85 10.56
C MET A 159 -3.72 -0.60 9.14
N ALA A 160 -3.37 -1.65 8.39
CA ALA A 160 -2.92 -1.54 7.01
C ALA A 160 -4.00 -0.93 6.10
N PHE A 161 -5.26 -1.33 6.29
CA PHE A 161 -6.41 -0.77 5.58
C PHE A 161 -6.52 0.73 5.81
N ASN A 162 -6.53 1.18 7.07
CA ASN A 162 -6.64 2.61 7.40
C ASN A 162 -5.43 3.43 6.93
N ILE A 163 -4.22 2.86 6.89
CA ILE A 163 -3.08 3.52 6.26
C ILE A 163 -3.35 3.76 4.77
N GLY A 164 -3.86 2.76 4.05
CA GLY A 164 -4.23 2.89 2.64
C GLY A 164 -5.29 3.98 2.40
N ILE A 165 -6.34 4.02 3.23
CA ILE A 165 -7.39 5.05 3.15
C ILE A 165 -6.82 6.45 3.44
N GLU A 166 -6.00 6.59 4.48
CA GLU A 166 -5.40 7.88 4.87
C GLU A 166 -4.49 8.44 3.77
N ILE A 167 -3.67 7.58 3.14
CA ILE A 167 -2.75 7.99 2.07
C ILE A 167 -3.53 8.51 0.85
N GLN A 168 -4.59 7.81 0.45
CA GLN A 168 -5.49 8.27 -0.62
C GLN A 168 -6.09 9.64 -0.29
N GLY A 169 -6.64 9.78 0.92
CA GLY A 169 -7.24 11.04 1.38
C GLY A 169 -6.28 12.22 1.39
N ARG A 170 -5.03 12.00 1.82
CA ARG A 170 -3.99 13.04 1.82
C ARG A 170 -3.57 13.43 0.41
N LEU A 171 -3.38 12.46 -0.49
CA LEU A 171 -3.01 12.73 -1.88
C LEU A 171 -4.08 13.57 -2.59
N MET A 172 -5.36 13.26 -2.39
CA MET A 172 -6.45 14.03 -3.01
C MET A 172 -6.48 15.49 -2.54
N ARG A 173 -6.02 15.80 -1.33
CA ARG A 173 -5.97 17.18 -0.83
C ARG A 173 -4.87 18.05 -1.45
N PHE A 174 -4.03 17.48 -2.31
CA PHE A 174 -2.98 18.23 -3.01
C PHE A 174 -3.48 18.96 -4.25
N SER A 175 -4.75 18.77 -4.64
CA SER A 175 -5.38 19.50 -5.74
C SER A 175 -6.76 20.00 -5.34
N ASN A 176 -7.02 21.30 -5.57
CA ASN A 176 -8.34 21.90 -5.35
C ASN A 176 -9.40 21.30 -6.29
N GLU A 177 -9.01 20.79 -7.47
CA GLU A 177 -9.92 20.12 -8.42
C GLU A 177 -10.49 18.82 -7.86
N ALA A 178 -9.70 18.09 -7.06
CA ALA A 178 -10.20 16.90 -6.39
C ALA A 178 -11.22 17.24 -5.29
N HIS A 179 -11.10 18.44 -4.70
CA HIS A 179 -12.01 18.93 -3.66
C HIS A 179 -13.32 19.51 -4.23
N ASN A 180 -13.24 20.15 -5.40
CA ASN A 180 -14.34 20.88 -6.05
C ASN A 180 -14.84 20.13 -7.29
N ILE A 181 -15.49 18.99 -7.09
CA ILE A 181 -16.20 18.32 -8.19
C ILE A 181 -17.31 19.29 -8.64
N PRO A 182 -17.38 19.66 -9.94
CA PRO A 182 -18.47 20.47 -10.45
C PRO A 182 -19.81 19.84 -10.08
N LYS A 183 -20.72 20.65 -9.54
CA LYS A 183 -22.10 20.23 -9.24
C LYS A 183 -22.85 19.80 -10.50
#